data_AF-A0A2E2C0M4-F1
#
_entry.id   AF-A0A2E2C0M4-F1
#
_cell.length_a   1.000
_cell.length_b   1.000
_cell.length_c   1.000
_cell.angle_alpha   90.00
_cell.angle_beta   90.00
_cell.angle_gamma   90.00
#
_symmetry.space_group_name_H-M   'P 1'
#
loop_
_entity.id
_entity.type
_entity.pdbx_description
1 polymer ?
#
loop_
_entity_poly.entity_id
_entity_poly.type
_entity_poly.pdbx_seq_one_letter_code
_entity_poly.pdbx_strand_id
1 'polypeptide(L)'
;MYYLLKVLLTAGLVVAVSEISKRSSLWGGILASLPLVSFLGIIWLYIDTGSTEKVSELSKSVFWLVLPSLSFFLMLPFLLKKGMGFGASFAFSTMVMIGFYLVMIICLKKLGIHT
;
A
#
# COMPACT_ATOMS: atom_id res chain seq x y z
N MET A 1 1.30 -5.02 -26.99
CA MET A 1 0.55 -3.76 -26.83
C MET A 1 -0.08 -3.62 -25.45
N TYR A 2 -0.92 -4.57 -25.01
CA TYR A 2 -1.64 -4.54 -23.73
C TYR A 2 -0.74 -4.38 -22.49
N TYR A 3 0.35 -5.15 -22.38
CA TYR A 3 1.31 -5.02 -21.28
C TYR A 3 2.03 -3.67 -21.26
N LEU A 4 2.37 -3.11 -22.43
CA LEU A 4 3.00 -1.80 -22.52
C LEU A 4 2.08 -0.71 -21.98
N LEU A 5 0.77 -0.80 -22.28
CA LEU A 5 -0.24 0.11 -21.74
C LEU A 5 -0.35 0.01 -20.22
N LYS A 6 -0.39 -1.21 -19.66
CA LYS A 6 -0.41 -1.43 -18.20
C LYS A 6 0.77 -0.76 -17.51
N VAL A 7 1.97 -0.91 -18.08
CA VAL A 7 3.20 -0.30 -17.55
C VAL A 7 3.15 1.22 -17.64
N LEU A 8 2.80 1.78 -18.80
CA LEU A 8 2.75 3.24 -19.00
C LEU A 8 1.72 3.91 -18.09
N LEU A 9 0.53 3.32 -17.93
CA LEU A 9 -0.48 3.85 -17.01
C LEU A 9 -0.02 3.79 -15.55
N THR A 10 0.57 2.68 -15.14
CA THR A 10 1.04 2.51 -13.76
C THR A 10 2.19 3.48 -13.44
N ALA A 11 3.20 3.54 -14.31
CA ALA A 11 4.34 4.44 -14.13
C ALA A 11 3.89 5.92 -14.20
N GLY A 12 3.03 6.27 -15.16
CA GLY A 12 2.48 7.61 -15.30
C GLY A 12 1.70 8.06 -14.07
N LEU A 13 0.88 7.17 -13.50
CA LEU A 13 0.14 7.45 -12.27
C LEU A 13 1.10 7.69 -11.08
N VAL A 14 2.11 6.84 -10.90
CA VAL A 14 3.10 6.99 -9.82
C VAL A 14 3.85 8.33 -9.94
N VAL A 15 4.29 8.69 -11.14
CA VAL A 15 4.96 9.97 -11.41
C VAL A 15 4.01 11.14 -11.13
N ALA A 16 2.79 11.09 -11.64
CA ALA A 16 1.79 12.15 -11.42
C ALA A 16 1.52 12.37 -9.92
N VAL A 17 1.35 11.29 -9.15
CA VAL A 17 1.14 11.37 -7.69
C VAL A 17 2.35 11.97 -7.00
N SER A 18 3.57 11.54 -7.36
CA SER A 18 4.81 12.11 -6.81
C SER A 18 4.91 13.62 -7.08
N GLU A 19 4.61 14.07 -8.31
CA GLU A 19 4.68 15.48 -8.67
C GLU A 19 3.60 16.34 -7.99
N ILE A 20 2.37 15.83 -7.86
CA ILE A 20 1.29 16.53 -7.16
C ILE A 20 1.61 16.63 -5.65
N SER A 21 2.15 15.56 -5.06
CA SER A 21 2.51 15.52 -3.64
C SER A 21 3.59 16.53 -3.26
N LYS A 22 4.50 16.86 -4.18
CA LYS A 22 5.51 17.92 -3.98
C LYS A 22 4.91 19.32 -3.91
N ARG A 23 3.80 19.56 -4.60
CA ARG A 23 3.18 20.89 -4.74
C ARG A 23 2.19 21.22 -3.62
N SER A 24 1.57 20.22 -3.01
CA SER A 24 0.63 20.41 -1.90
C SER A 24 0.67 19.23 -0.94
N SER A 25 0.92 19.51 0.35
CA SER A 25 0.91 18.51 1.41
C SER A 25 -0.47 17.87 1.62
N LEU A 26 -1.55 18.64 1.45
CA LEU A 26 -2.92 18.14 1.57
C LEU A 26 -3.25 17.16 0.44
N TRP A 27 -2.99 17.53 -0.81
CA TRP A 27 -3.19 16.63 -1.94
C TRP A 27 -2.23 15.45 -1.90
N GLY A 28 -1.00 15.64 -1.41
CA GLY A 28 -0.05 14.56 -1.19
C GLY A 28 -0.57 13.53 -0.18
N GLY A 29 -1.17 13.98 0.93
CA GLY A 29 -1.81 13.10 1.91
C GLY A 29 -2.99 12.32 1.33
N ILE A 30 -3.89 12.99 0.60
CA ILE A 30 -5.04 12.35 -0.05
C ILE A 30 -4.56 11.30 -1.06
N LEU A 31 -3.68 11.67 -1.97
CA LEU A 31 -3.19 10.77 -3.02
C LEU A 31 -2.38 9.60 -2.44
N ALA A 32 -1.55 9.84 -1.42
CA ALA A 32 -0.81 8.78 -0.75
C ALA A 32 -1.71 7.81 0.04
N SER A 33 -2.89 8.27 0.50
CA SER A 33 -3.86 7.41 1.20
C SER A 33 -4.68 6.51 0.28
N LEU A 34 -4.76 6.85 -1.02
CA LEU A 34 -5.48 6.03 -1.99
C LEU A 34 -4.70 4.74 -2.28
N PRO A 35 -5.34 3.56 -2.23
CA PRO A 35 -4.70 2.29 -2.54
C PRO A 35 -4.61 2.10 -4.07
N LEU A 36 -3.99 3.04 -4.78
CA LEU A 36 -3.98 3.11 -6.25
C LEU A 36 -3.42 1.84 -6.91
N VAL A 37 -2.39 1.24 -6.31
CA VAL A 37 -1.80 -0.01 -6.80
C VAL A 37 -2.82 -1.15 -6.72
N SER A 38 -3.48 -1.32 -5.57
CA SER A 38 -4.51 -2.34 -5.39
C SER A 38 -5.75 -2.06 -6.23
N PHE A 39 -6.15 -0.80 -6.37
CA PHE A 39 -7.27 -0.37 -7.20
C PHE A 39 -7.06 -0.75 -8.66
N LEU A 40 -5.91 -0.39 -9.25
CA LEU A 40 -5.56 -0.80 -10.59
C LEU A 40 -5.40 -2.32 -10.69
N GLY A 41 -4.76 -2.95 -9.70
CA GLY A 41 -4.59 -4.40 -9.64
C GLY A 41 -5.92 -5.16 -9.70
N ILE A 42 -6.93 -4.70 -8.96
CA ILE A 42 -8.28 -5.29 -8.95
C ILE A 42 -8.96 -5.13 -10.32
N ILE A 43 -8.87 -3.95 -10.94
CA ILE A 43 -9.42 -3.71 -12.28
C ILE A 43 -8.79 -4.69 -13.28
N TRP A 44 -7.47 -4.80 -13.28
CA TRP A 44 -6.76 -5.69 -14.19
C TRP A 44 -7.06 -7.16 -13.90
N LEU A 45 -7.16 -7.56 -12.64
CA LEU A 45 -7.54 -8.92 -12.24
C LEU A 45 -8.92 -9.28 -12.79
N TYR A 46 -9.89 -8.37 -12.70
CA TYR A 46 -11.23 -8.60 -13.26
C TYR A 46 -11.20 -8.66 -14.78
N ILE A 47 -10.49 -7.74 -15.45
CA ILE A 47 -10.36 -7.77 -16.92
C ILE A 47 -9.70 -9.07 -17.40
N ASP A 48 -8.67 -9.53 -16.69
CA ASP A 48 -7.90 -10.71 -17.10
C ASP A 48 -8.60 -12.04 -16.76
N THR A 49 -9.46 -12.08 -15.73
CA THR A 49 -10.04 -13.35 -15.22
C THR A 49 -11.57 -13.43 -15.27
N GLY A 50 -12.28 -12.31 -15.34
CA GLY A 50 -13.74 -12.23 -15.24
C GLY A 50 -14.33 -12.68 -13.90
N SER A 51 -13.52 -13.06 -12.91
CA SER A 51 -14.00 -13.63 -11.64
C SER A 51 -14.18 -12.57 -10.57
N THR A 52 -15.42 -12.44 -10.09
CA THR A 52 -15.77 -11.58 -8.95
C THR A 52 -15.31 -12.19 -7.63
N GLU A 53 -15.17 -13.51 -7.55
CA GLU A 53 -14.63 -14.24 -6.40
C GLU A 53 -13.17 -13.84 -6.15
N LYS A 54 -12.32 -13.88 -7.20
CA LYS A 54 -10.92 -13.45 -7.10
C LYS A 54 -10.78 -11.98 -6.71
N VAL A 55 -11.65 -11.12 -7.24
CA VAL A 55 -11.71 -9.71 -6.87
C VAL A 55 -12.08 -9.54 -5.39
N SER A 56 -13.07 -10.30 -4.91
CA SER A 56 -13.51 -10.28 -3.51
C SER A 56 -12.42 -10.77 -2.56
N GLU A 57 -11.73 -11.86 -2.91
CA GLU A 57 -10.59 -12.39 -2.16
C GLU A 57 -9.46 -11.36 -2.07
N LEU A 58 -9.00 -10.83 -3.22
CA LEU A 58 -7.95 -9.81 -3.23
C LEU A 58 -8.35 -8.57 -2.42
N SER A 59 -9.61 -8.13 -2.53
CA SER A 59 -10.10 -6.96 -1.79
C SER A 59 -10.08 -7.18 -0.27
N LYS A 60 -10.50 -8.37 0.19
CA LYS A 60 -10.43 -8.75 1.62
C LYS A 60 -8.98 -8.86 2.09
N SER A 61 -8.10 -9.47 1.30
CA SER A 61 -6.68 -9.57 1.64
C SER A 61 -6.03 -8.20 1.76
N VAL A 62 -6.28 -7.30 0.80
CA VAL A 62 -5.79 -5.92 0.85
C VAL A 62 -6.33 -5.18 2.08
N PHE A 63 -7.62 -5.32 2.40
CA PHE A 63 -8.22 -4.68 3.57
C PHE A 63 -7.46 -5.02 4.86
N TRP A 64 -7.23 -6.31 5.13
CA TRP A 64 -6.52 -6.72 6.34
C TRP A 64 -5.05 -6.31 6.34
N LEU A 65 -4.40 -6.39 5.18
CA LEU A 65 -2.97 -6.10 5.05
C LEU A 65 -2.66 -4.61 4.98
N VAL A 66 -3.63 -3.73 4.79
CA VAL A 66 -3.45 -2.28 4.94
C VAL A 66 -3.30 -1.88 6.41
N LEU A 67 -4.00 -2.54 7.34
CA LEU A 67 -3.92 -2.21 8.77
C LEU A 67 -2.49 -2.25 9.33
N PRO A 68 -1.66 -3.30 9.13
CA PRO A 68 -0.29 -3.28 9.59
C PRO A 68 0.57 -2.22 8.89
N SER A 69 0.26 -1.82 7.65
CA SER A 69 1.01 -0.77 6.94
C SER A 69 0.84 0.61 7.57
N LEU A 70 -0.29 0.88 8.23
CA LEU A 70 -0.54 2.13 8.97
C LEU A 70 0.50 2.40 10.07
N SER A 71 1.10 1.35 10.63
CA SER A 71 2.16 1.49 11.65
C SER A 71 3.35 2.29 11.14
N PHE A 72 3.70 2.18 9.85
CA PHE A 72 4.77 2.94 9.22
C PHE A 72 4.48 4.45 9.24
N PHE A 73 3.25 4.83 8.90
CA PHE A 73 2.82 6.23 8.85
C PHE A 73 2.74 6.91 10.22
N LEU A 74 2.69 6.13 11.30
CA LEU A 74 2.81 6.64 12.68
C LEU A 74 4.27 6.71 13.12
N MET A 75 5.05 5.65 12.86
CA MET A 75 6.41 5.52 13.37
C MET A 75 7.39 6.47 12.66
N LEU A 76 7.26 6.64 11.34
CA LEU A 76 8.17 7.51 10.58
C LEU A 76 8.15 8.97 11.05
N PRO A 77 7.00 9.67 11.11
CA PRO A 77 6.99 11.06 11.58
C PRO A 77 7.39 11.17 13.06
N PHE A 78 7.09 10.16 13.88
CA PHE A 78 7.52 10.14 15.29
C PHE A 78 9.04 10.12 15.43
N LEU A 79 9.74 9.26 14.68
CA LEU A 79 11.19 9.16 14.71
C LEU A 79 11.89 10.37 14.08
N LEU A 80 11.33 10.90 12.98
CA LEU A 80 11.82 12.14 12.38
C LEU A 80 11.71 13.32 13.36
N LYS A 81 10.60 13.45 14.10
CA LYS A 81 10.43 14.47 15.15
C LYS A 81 11.42 14.32 16.31
N LYS A 82 11.92 13.11 16.56
CA LYS A 82 12.99 12.85 17.54
C LYS A 82 14.40 13.21 17.04
N GLY A 83 14.52 13.74 15.83
CA GLY A 83 15.80 14.13 15.24
C GLY A 83 16.60 12.96 14.65
N MET A 84 16.00 11.77 14.55
CA MET A 84 16.67 10.63 13.93
C MET A 84 16.71 10.81 12.40
N GLY A 85 17.88 10.61 11.80
CA GLY A 85 18.08 10.83 10.36
C GLY A 85 17.09 10.04 9.49
N PHE A 86 16.73 10.59 8.32
CA PHE A 86 15.68 10.02 7.46
C PHE A 86 15.90 8.54 7.14
N GLY A 87 17.11 8.16 6.71
CA GLY A 87 17.41 6.76 6.36
C GLY A 87 17.20 5.79 7.52
N ALA A 88 17.67 6.15 8.71
CA ALA A 88 17.47 5.35 9.92
C ALA A 88 15.99 5.28 10.34
N SER A 89 15.29 6.42 10.32
CA SER A 89 13.86 6.50 10.64
C SER A 89 13.00 5.67 9.69
N PHE A 90 13.31 5.73 8.40
CA PHE A 90 12.63 4.93 7.37
C PHE A 90 12.89 3.44 7.59
N ALA A 91 14.14 3.02 7.74
CA ALA A 91 14.50 1.63 7.97
C ALA A 91 13.81 1.06 9.21
N PHE A 92 13.87 1.77 10.34
CA PHE A 92 13.27 1.30 11.59
C PHE A 92 11.73 1.23 11.50
N SER A 93 11.09 2.24 10.91
CA SER A 93 9.64 2.24 10.70
C SER A 93 9.18 1.08 9.81
N THR A 94 9.96 0.76 8.77
CA THR A 94 9.72 -0.40 7.91
C THR A 94 9.86 -1.71 8.68
N MET A 95 10.88 -1.85 9.54
CA MET A 95 11.05 -3.06 10.36
C MET A 95 9.88 -3.27 11.32
N VAL A 96 9.41 -2.18 11.95
CA VAL A 96 8.20 -2.20 12.79
C VAL A 96 7.00 -2.66 11.98
N MET A 97 6.78 -2.07 10.80
CA MET A 97 5.69 -2.46 9.90
C MET A 97 5.74 -3.94 9.54
N ILE A 98 6.90 -4.46 9.16
CA ILE A 98 7.08 -5.90 8.86
C ILE A 98 6.71 -6.75 10.08
N GLY A 99 7.11 -6.36 11.29
CA GLY A 99 6.71 -7.04 12.52
C GLY A 99 5.18 -7.11 12.68
N PHE A 100 4.48 -5.99 12.45
CA PHE A 100 3.01 -5.95 12.48
C PHE A 100 2.37 -6.81 11.39
N TYR A 101 2.95 -6.87 10.18
CA TYR A 101 2.50 -7.78 9.13
C TYR A 101 2.59 -9.24 9.55
N LEU A 102 3.71 -9.67 10.14
CA LEU A 102 3.89 -11.04 10.62
C LEU A 102 2.85 -11.40 11.69
N VAL A 103 2.63 -10.50 12.65
CA VAL A 103 1.59 -10.67 13.68
C VAL A 103 0.20 -10.77 13.04
N MET A 104 -0.13 -9.88 12.10
CA MET A 104 -1.42 -9.90 11.41
C MET A 104 -1.64 -11.21 10.67
N ILE A 105 -0.66 -11.70 9.90
CA ILE A 105 -0.76 -12.96 9.16
C ILE A 105 -0.99 -14.15 10.11
N ILE A 106 -0.28 -14.19 11.23
CA ILE A 106 -0.46 -15.24 12.25
C ILE A 106 -1.87 -15.18 12.85
N CYS A 107 -2.37 -13.97 13.15
CA CYS A 107 -3.72 -13.77 13.67
C CYS A 107 -4.80 -14.21 12.67
N LEU A 108 -4.70 -13.78 11.40
CA LEU A 108 -5.66 -14.15 10.35
C LEU A 108 -5.70 -15.66 10.15
N LYS A 109 -4.53 -16.32 10.11
CA LYS A 109 -4.43 -17.78 10.02
C LYS A 109 -5.11 -18.48 11.20
N LYS A 110 -4.93 -17.98 12.43
CA LYS A 110 -5.59 -18.52 13.63
C LYS A 110 -7.10 -18.35 13.62
N LEU A 111 -7.60 -17.28 13.00
CA LEU A 111 -9.03 -17.00 12.84
C LEU A 111 -9.67 -17.74 11.64
N GLY A 112 -8.91 -18.55 10.90
CA GLY A 112 -9.40 -19.26 9.72
C GLY A 112 -9.60 -18.36 8.49
N ILE A 113 -9.07 -17.14 8.50
CA ILE A 113 -9.09 -16.24 7.36
C ILE A 113 -7.90 -16.58 6.47
N HIS A 114 -8.15 -17.33 5.41
CA HIS A 114 -7.15 -17.61 4.37
C HIS A 114 -6.95 -16.35 3.54
N THR A 115 -5.77 -15.75 3.67
CA THR A 115 -5.37 -14.49 3.04
C THR A 115 -4.33 -14.75 1.97
#